data_AF-A0A5M8NUG3-F1
#
_entry.id   AF-A0A5M8NUG3-F1
#
_cell.length_a   1.000
_cell.length_b   1.000
_cell.length_c   1.000
_cell.angle_alpha   90.00
_cell.angle_beta   90.00
_cell.angle_gamma   90.00
#
_symmetry.space_group_name_H-M   'P 1'
#
loop_
_entity.id
_entity.type
_entity.pdbx_description
1 polymer ?
#
loop_
_entity_poly.entity_id
_entity_poly.type
_entity_poly.pdbx_seq_one_letter_code
_entity_poly.pdbx_strand_id
1 'polypeptide(L)'
;MDWVWIPLPVWAKSQRQAESIAVIDELYRLAGIYKTCIVCVLHFIPNGMKLRGHLGSELQRKAAAILSIEKDENPQTSVVKALKVRDGSPLDVPLIQFAWDKEKAMHAYLGEKPKEEKEKRKETELSGVARSIFGKQKHYTYVDLCEQIQSILDVKERTAKSYIRFMRDRDIIRKDAGNTSYFIIGSMNN
;
A
#
# COMPACT_ATOMS: atom_id res chain seq x y z
N MET A 1 -7.02 -26.24 5.75
CA MET A 1 -6.99 -25.19 4.72
C MET A 1 -5.85 -25.56 3.79
N ASP A 2 -6.19 -26.14 2.64
CA ASP A 2 -5.21 -26.52 1.64
C ASP A 2 -4.85 -25.28 0.83
N TRP A 3 -3.57 -24.92 0.85
CA TRP A 3 -3.04 -23.76 0.14
C TRP A 3 -2.63 -24.18 -1.26
N VAL A 4 -3.29 -23.63 -2.29
CA VAL A 4 -2.88 -23.84 -3.67
C VAL A 4 -1.80 -22.81 -3.99
N TRP A 5 -0.55 -23.26 -3.99
CA TRP A 5 0.59 -22.48 -4.49
C TRP A 5 0.59 -22.54 -6.02
N ILE A 6 0.35 -21.41 -6.68
CA ILE A 6 0.48 -21.28 -8.14
C ILE A 6 1.80 -20.54 -8.43
N PRO A 7 2.91 -21.24 -8.67
CA PRO A 7 4.10 -20.60 -9.20
C PRO A 7 3.74 -20.09 -10.60
N LEU A 8 3.66 -18.78 -10.77
CA LEU A 8 3.53 -18.21 -12.10
C LEU A 8 4.90 -18.37 -12.79
N PRO A 9 5.02 -19.20 -13.85
CA PRO A 9 6.28 -19.37 -14.56
C PRO A 9 6.75 -18.02 -15.14
N VAL A 10 8.06 -17.89 -15.36
CA VAL A 10 8.73 -16.67 -15.86
C VAL A 10 8.14 -16.14 -17.20
N TRP A 11 7.39 -16.98 -17.91
CA TRP A 11 6.69 -16.68 -19.16
C TRP A 11 5.24 -16.20 -18.98
N ALA A 12 4.68 -16.18 -17.76
CA ALA A 12 3.41 -15.51 -17.45
C ALA A 12 3.53 -13.97 -17.47
N LYS A 13 4.49 -13.44 -18.24
CA LYS A 13 4.42 -12.12 -18.84
C LYS A 13 3.34 -12.18 -19.92
N SER A 14 2.07 -12.09 -19.51
CA SER A 14 1.06 -11.60 -20.43
C SER A 14 1.48 -10.19 -20.85
N GLN A 15 2.03 -10.07 -22.07
CA GLN A 15 2.38 -8.79 -22.69
C GLN A 15 1.15 -8.08 -23.27
N ARG A 16 0.00 -8.76 -23.31
CA ARG A 16 -1.26 -8.22 -23.82
C ARG A 16 -2.24 -7.99 -22.67
N GLN A 17 -2.70 -6.77 -22.53
CA GLN A 17 -3.62 -6.38 -21.45
C GLN A 17 -4.87 -7.26 -21.36
N ALA A 18 -5.46 -7.66 -22.49
CA ALA A 18 -6.67 -8.48 -22.53
C ALA A 18 -6.48 -9.88 -21.88
N GLU A 19 -5.33 -10.51 -22.12
CA GLU A 19 -5.02 -11.81 -21.50
C GLU A 19 -4.82 -11.67 -19.99
N SER A 20 -4.16 -10.60 -19.54
CA SER A 20 -3.98 -10.31 -18.12
C SER A 20 -5.33 -10.13 -17.43
N ILE A 21 -6.25 -9.38 -18.05
CA ILE A 21 -7.61 -9.19 -17.53
C ILE A 21 -8.34 -10.54 -17.41
N ALA A 22 -8.31 -11.35 -18.48
CA ALA A 22 -8.98 -12.64 -18.51
C ALA A 22 -8.45 -13.62 -17.43
N VAL A 23 -7.14 -13.67 -17.24
CA VAL A 23 -6.52 -14.50 -16.19
C VAL A 23 -6.96 -14.04 -14.81
N ILE A 24 -6.94 -12.74 -14.52
CA ILE A 24 -7.36 -12.24 -13.21
C ILE A 24 -8.85 -12.48 -12.96
N ASP A 25 -9.70 -12.28 -13.96
CA ASP A 25 -11.14 -12.55 -13.81
C ASP A 25 -11.42 -14.03 -13.56
N GLU A 26 -10.68 -14.93 -14.21
CA GLU A 26 -10.79 -16.37 -13.95
C GLU A 26 -10.32 -16.74 -12.55
N LEU A 27 -9.21 -16.16 -12.06
CA LEU A 27 -8.76 -16.37 -10.68
C LEU A 27 -9.80 -15.89 -9.67
N TYR A 28 -10.43 -14.73 -9.91
CA TYR A 28 -11.51 -14.23 -9.06
C TYR A 28 -12.74 -15.14 -9.08
N ARG A 29 -13.11 -15.66 -10.26
CA ARG A 29 -14.21 -16.61 -10.42
C ARG A 29 -13.93 -17.90 -9.63
N LEU A 30 -12.73 -18.46 -9.74
CA LEU A 30 -12.31 -19.65 -9.00
C LEU A 30 -12.28 -19.41 -7.49
N ALA A 31 -11.73 -18.28 -7.04
CA ALA A 31 -11.73 -17.92 -5.63
C ALA A 31 -13.15 -17.84 -5.05
N GLY A 32 -14.09 -17.29 -5.82
CA GLY A 32 -15.51 -17.21 -5.45
C GLY A 32 -16.21 -18.58 -5.39
N ILE A 33 -15.99 -19.43 -6.41
CA ILE A 33 -16.59 -20.77 -6.48
C ILE A 33 -16.09 -21.65 -5.34
N TYR A 34 -14.77 -21.71 -5.14
CA TYR A 34 -14.15 -22.58 -4.15
C TYR A 34 -14.06 -21.95 -2.76
N LYS A 35 -14.54 -20.71 -2.60
CA LYS A 35 -14.46 -19.95 -1.34
C LYS A 35 -13.04 -19.97 -0.74
N THR A 36 -12.03 -19.80 -1.59
CA THR A 36 -10.62 -19.91 -1.21
C THR A 36 -9.88 -18.60 -1.45
N CYS A 37 -8.81 -18.39 -0.68
CA CYS A 37 -7.90 -17.26 -0.87
C CYS A 37 -6.84 -17.64 -1.90
N ILE A 38 -6.69 -16.82 -2.94
CA ILE A 38 -5.62 -16.97 -3.92
C ILE A 38 -4.55 -15.92 -3.62
N VAL A 39 -3.32 -16.38 -3.41
CA VAL A 39 -2.16 -15.51 -3.18
C VAL A 39 -1.31 -15.49 -4.44
N CYS A 40 -1.15 -14.30 -5.03
CA CYS A 40 -0.24 -14.08 -6.15
C CYS A 40 1.06 -13.45 -5.66
N VAL A 41 2.19 -14.00 -6.08
CA VAL A 41 3.52 -13.44 -5.78
C VAL A 41 4.05 -12.74 -7.02
N LEU A 42 4.45 -11.47 -6.86
CA LEU A 42 5.02 -10.65 -7.91
C LEU A 42 6.35 -10.06 -7.44
N HIS A 43 7.29 -9.89 -8.37
CA HIS A 43 8.52 -9.18 -8.13
C HIS A 43 8.42 -7.72 -8.63
N PHE A 44 8.98 -6.79 -7.87
CA PHE A 44 9.18 -5.41 -8.32
C PHE A 44 10.16 -5.35 -9.49
N ILE A 45 10.00 -4.34 -10.35
CA ILE A 45 11.01 -4.04 -11.38
C ILE A 45 12.29 -3.54 -10.67
N PRO A 46 13.50 -3.95 -11.11
CA PRO A 46 14.73 -3.37 -10.61
C PRO A 46 14.66 -1.83 -10.73
N ASN A 47 14.88 -1.12 -9.61
CA ASN A 47 14.85 0.35 -9.51
C ASN A 47 13.47 1.03 -9.62
N GLY A 48 12.34 0.32 -9.42
CA GLY A 48 11.02 0.97 -9.38
C GLY A 48 10.02 0.30 -8.44
N MET A 49 9.22 1.10 -7.73
CA MET A 49 8.05 0.64 -6.94
C MET A 49 6.86 0.17 -7.82
N LYS A 50 7.07 0.00 -9.14
CA LYS A 50 6.02 -0.43 -10.07
C LYS A 50 6.08 -1.94 -10.26
N LEU A 51 4.90 -2.57 -10.24
CA LEU A 51 4.74 -3.98 -10.57
C LEU A 51 4.97 -4.19 -12.08
N ARG A 52 5.64 -5.28 -12.44
CA ARG A 52 6.06 -5.53 -13.83
C ARG A 52 4.89 -5.93 -14.73
N GLY A 53 4.69 -5.19 -15.82
CA GLY A 53 3.80 -5.56 -16.93
C GLY A 53 2.30 -5.31 -16.69
N HIS A 54 1.50 -5.67 -17.69
CA HIS A 54 0.04 -5.50 -17.63
C HIS A 54 -0.58 -6.31 -16.49
N LEU A 55 -0.12 -7.55 -16.27
CA LEU A 55 -0.60 -8.40 -15.19
C LEU A 55 -0.39 -7.77 -13.80
N GLY A 56 0.80 -7.20 -13.53
CA GLY A 56 1.08 -6.52 -12.27
C GLY A 56 0.18 -5.30 -12.04
N SER A 57 -0.09 -4.55 -13.11
CA SER A 57 -0.98 -3.38 -13.06
C SER A 57 -2.44 -3.78 -12.80
N GLU A 58 -2.93 -4.84 -13.45
CA GLU A 58 -4.29 -5.35 -13.25
C GLU A 58 -4.46 -5.95 -11.84
N LEU A 59 -3.46 -6.69 -11.36
CA LEU A 59 -3.44 -7.21 -9.98
C LEU A 59 -3.49 -6.09 -8.94
N GLN A 60 -2.72 -5.01 -9.13
CA GLN A 60 -2.73 -3.89 -8.18
C GLN A 60 -4.11 -3.25 -8.04
N ARG A 61 -4.84 -3.15 -9.15
CA ARG A 61 -6.20 -2.60 -9.18
C ARG A 61 -7.19 -3.54 -8.52
N LYS A 62 -7.19 -4.81 -8.92
CA LYS A 62 -8.23 -5.77 -8.52
C LYS A 62 -7.97 -6.44 -7.18
N ALA A 63 -6.73 -6.57 -6.71
CA ALA A 63 -6.39 -7.30 -5.48
C ALA A 63 -7.13 -6.76 -4.25
N ALA A 64 -7.62 -7.68 -3.40
CA ALA A 64 -8.26 -7.31 -2.13
C ALA A 64 -7.25 -6.78 -1.09
N ALA A 65 -6.00 -7.23 -1.15
CA ALA A 65 -4.91 -6.71 -0.33
C ALA A 65 -3.59 -6.82 -1.10
N ILE A 66 -2.66 -5.93 -0.81
CA ILE A 66 -1.30 -5.98 -1.35
C ILE A 66 -0.35 -5.86 -0.17
N LEU A 67 0.55 -6.83 -0.07
CA LEU A 67 1.62 -6.87 0.91
C LEU A 67 2.96 -6.67 0.20
N SER A 68 3.82 -5.84 0.77
CA SER A 68 5.22 -5.72 0.39
C SER A 68 6.06 -6.50 1.39
N ILE A 69 7.03 -7.26 0.90
CA ILE A 69 8.05 -7.89 1.73
C ILE A 69 9.37 -7.25 1.35
N GLU A 70 9.99 -6.58 2.32
CA GLU A 70 11.21 -5.82 2.13
C GLU A 70 12.24 -6.24 3.18
N LYS A 71 13.53 -6.10 2.86
CA LYS A 71 14.57 -6.21 3.88
C LYS A 71 14.46 -5.04 4.85
N ASP A 72 14.63 -5.33 6.13
CA ASP A 72 14.70 -4.31 7.19
C ASP A 72 16.07 -3.60 7.16
N GLU A 73 16.28 -2.66 8.08
CA GLU A 73 17.61 -2.10 8.36
C GLU A 73 18.62 -3.20 8.69
N ASN A 74 18.19 -4.25 9.40
CA ASN A 74 18.93 -5.49 9.53
C ASN A 74 18.70 -6.37 8.29
N PRO A 75 19.73 -6.65 7.46
CA PRO A 75 19.58 -7.43 6.23
C PRO A 75 19.13 -8.90 6.44
N GLN A 76 19.23 -9.42 7.66
CA GLN A 76 18.79 -10.76 8.04
C GLN A 76 17.29 -10.81 8.38
N THR A 77 16.64 -9.66 8.50
CA THR A 77 15.23 -9.52 8.81
C THR A 77 14.47 -9.02 7.60
N SER A 78 13.30 -9.60 7.37
CA SER A 78 12.32 -9.11 6.39
C SER A 78 11.13 -8.50 7.12
N VAL A 79 10.65 -7.37 6.64
CA VAL A 79 9.45 -6.69 7.15
C VAL A 79 8.34 -6.84 6.11
N VAL A 80 7.18 -7.29 6.58
CA VAL A 80 5.94 -7.33 5.79
C VAL A 80 5.15 -6.07 6.08
N LYS A 81 4.80 -5.33 5.01
CA LYS A 81 4.05 -4.06 5.05
C LYS A 81 2.78 -4.20 4.23
N ALA A 82 1.64 -3.74 4.73
CA ALA A 82 0.47 -3.56 3.87
C ALA A 82 0.61 -2.31 3.00
N LEU A 83 0.39 -2.45 1.71
CA LEU A 83 0.32 -1.35 0.74
C LEU A 83 -1.12 -1.01 0.37
N LYS A 84 -2.02 -2.02 0.37
CA LYS A 84 -3.44 -1.87 0.09
C LYS A 84 -4.24 -2.86 0.92
N VAL A 85 -5.38 -2.42 1.42
CA VAL A 85 -6.36 -3.26 2.13
C VAL A 85 -7.75 -2.78 1.73
N ARG A 86 -8.58 -3.68 1.18
CA ARG A 86 -9.94 -3.35 0.69
C ARG A 86 -10.82 -2.72 1.74
N ASP A 87 -10.76 -3.24 2.96
CA ASP A 87 -11.62 -2.83 4.08
C ASP A 87 -10.79 -2.33 5.26
N GLY A 88 -10.00 -1.29 5.04
CA GLY A 88 -9.24 -0.67 6.12
C GLY A 88 -8.21 0.35 5.66
N SER A 89 -7.31 0.66 6.57
CA SER A 89 -6.15 1.51 6.35
C SER A 89 -4.92 0.60 6.26
N PRO A 90 -4.14 0.63 5.16
CA PRO A 90 -2.89 -0.11 5.09
C PRO A 90 -1.87 0.35 6.15
N LEU A 91 -2.01 1.58 6.66
CA LEU A 91 -1.18 2.15 7.72
C LEU A 91 -1.59 1.70 9.13
N ASP A 92 -2.77 1.08 9.28
CA ASP A 92 -3.23 0.53 10.56
C ASP A 92 -2.79 -0.93 10.75
N VAL A 93 -2.36 -1.60 9.67
CA VAL A 93 -1.77 -2.94 9.72
C VAL A 93 -0.38 -2.86 10.37
N PRO A 94 -0.04 -3.77 11.30
CA PRO A 94 1.29 -3.80 11.92
C PRO A 94 2.39 -4.09 10.90
N LEU A 95 3.60 -3.66 11.23
CA LEU A 95 4.81 -4.01 10.50
C LEU A 95 5.35 -5.31 11.09
N ILE A 96 5.19 -6.40 10.36
CA ILE A 96 5.44 -7.76 10.86
C ILE A 96 6.85 -8.20 10.45
N GLN A 97 7.64 -8.71 11.39
CA GLN A 97 9.03 -9.10 11.16
C GLN A 97 9.19 -10.61 11.05
N PHE A 98 10.04 -11.03 10.11
CA PHE A 98 10.45 -12.42 9.92
C PHE A 98 11.95 -12.54 9.68
N ALA A 99 12.57 -13.63 10.12
CA ALA A 99 13.94 -13.98 9.77
C ALA A 99 14.10 -15.48 9.52
N TRP A 100 15.14 -15.87 8.80
CA TRP A 100 15.45 -17.28 8.57
C TRP A 100 15.89 -17.97 9.87
N ASP A 101 15.11 -18.95 10.31
CA ASP A 101 15.46 -19.85 11.41
C ASP A 101 16.13 -21.09 10.82
N LYS A 102 17.42 -21.26 11.13
CA LYS A 102 18.23 -22.38 10.59
C LYS A 102 17.78 -23.73 11.13
N GLU A 103 17.31 -23.79 12.37
CA GLU A 103 16.90 -25.05 13.00
C GLU A 103 15.59 -25.54 12.41
N LYS A 104 14.66 -24.61 12.14
CA LYS A 104 13.35 -24.92 11.54
C LYS A 104 13.36 -24.93 10.01
N ALA A 105 14.48 -24.54 9.39
CA ALA A 105 14.64 -24.39 7.94
C ALA A 105 13.52 -23.57 7.27
N MET A 106 13.07 -22.49 7.93
CA MET A 106 12.00 -21.62 7.43
C MET A 106 12.11 -20.19 7.98
N HIS A 107 11.36 -19.25 7.41
CA HIS A 107 11.20 -17.92 7.99
C HIS A 107 10.30 -17.99 9.23
N ALA A 108 10.83 -17.59 10.39
CA ALA A 108 10.11 -17.52 11.64
C ALA A 108 9.68 -16.08 11.96
N TYR A 109 8.51 -15.94 12.57
CA TYR A 109 7.99 -14.66 13.05
C TYR A 109 8.83 -14.14 14.22
N LEU A 110 9.21 -12.86 14.17
CA LEU A 110 10.04 -12.20 15.17
C LEU A 110 9.28 -11.16 16.03
N GLY A 111 8.01 -10.89 15.73
CA GLY A 111 7.27 -9.82 16.38
C GLY A 111 6.78 -8.74 15.42
N GLU A 112 6.13 -7.73 15.99
CA GLU A 112 5.77 -6.49 15.30
C GLU A 112 6.80 -5.41 15.62
N LYS A 113 7.07 -4.51 14.66
CA LYS A 113 7.86 -3.31 14.95
C LYS A 113 7.18 -2.45 16.02
N PRO A 114 7.96 -1.68 16.79
CA PRO A 114 7.43 -0.75 17.79
C PRO A 114 6.42 0.24 17.19
N LYS A 115 5.53 0.76 18.05
CA LYS A 115 4.48 1.70 17.66
C LYS A 115 5.07 2.99 17.07
N GLU A 116 6.23 3.42 17.56
CA GLU A 116 6.96 4.59 17.12
C GLU A 116 7.38 4.47 15.65
N GLU A 117 7.88 3.30 15.22
CA GLU A 117 8.21 3.05 13.81
C GLU A 117 6.96 3.05 12.92
N LYS A 118 5.85 2.49 13.41
CA LYS A 118 4.57 2.53 12.71
C LYS A 118 4.07 3.96 12.52
N GLU A 119 4.13 4.78 13.56
CA GLU A 119 3.75 6.20 13.48
C GLU A 119 4.68 6.98 12.55
N LYS A 120 6.00 6.76 12.62
CA LYS A 120 6.98 7.36 11.72
C LYS A 120 6.70 6.99 10.26
N ARG A 121 6.38 5.73 9.97
CA ARG A 121 5.95 5.30 8.63
C ARG A 121 4.68 6.04 8.19
N LYS A 122 3.66 6.10 9.05
CA LYS A 122 2.40 6.79 8.74
C LYS A 122 2.64 8.27 8.41
N GLU A 123 3.49 8.94 9.18
CA GLU A 123 3.88 10.32 8.92
C GLU A 123 4.63 10.48 7.59
N THR A 124 5.60 9.60 7.31
CA THR A 124 6.40 9.62 6.09
C THR A 124 5.56 9.41 4.84
N GLU A 125 4.66 8.41 4.85
CA GLU A 125 3.76 8.09 3.75
C GLU A 125 2.77 9.23 3.49
N LEU A 126 2.11 9.73 4.54
CA LEU A 126 1.15 10.83 4.41
C LEU A 126 1.83 12.14 3.99
N SER A 127 3.08 12.37 4.40
CA SER A 127 3.90 13.47 3.91
C SER A 127 4.19 13.35 2.41
N GLY A 128 4.54 12.15 1.95
CA GLY A 128 4.71 11.87 0.52
C GLY A 128 3.44 12.12 -0.30
N VAL A 129 2.29 11.65 0.22
CA VAL A 129 0.98 11.89 -0.39
C VAL A 129 0.65 13.38 -0.44
N ALA A 130 0.86 14.11 0.66
CA ALA A 130 0.63 15.56 0.70
C ALA A 130 1.49 16.27 -0.36
N ARG A 131 2.79 15.97 -0.45
CA ARG A 131 3.67 16.53 -1.49
C ARG A 131 3.18 16.22 -2.91
N SER A 132 2.68 15.00 -3.14
CA SER A 132 2.13 14.60 -4.45
C SER A 132 0.85 15.36 -4.81
N ILE A 133 -0.05 15.58 -3.84
CA ILE A 133 -1.30 16.33 -4.02
C ILE A 133 -0.99 17.81 -4.26
N PHE A 134 -0.28 18.45 -3.34
CA PHE A 134 0.01 19.88 -3.39
C PHE A 134 1.02 20.28 -4.47
N GLY A 135 1.77 19.31 -5.02
CA GLY A 135 2.60 19.51 -6.20
C GLY A 135 1.78 19.77 -7.48
N LYS A 136 0.50 19.36 -7.53
CA LYS A 136 -0.41 19.63 -8.66
C LYS A 136 -1.11 20.97 -8.53
N GLN A 137 -1.53 21.32 -7.31
CA GLN A 137 -2.26 22.55 -7.01
C GLN A 137 -1.98 22.99 -5.58
N LYS A 138 -1.82 24.30 -5.36
CA LYS A 138 -1.37 24.82 -4.06
C LYS A 138 -2.45 24.86 -2.98
N HIS A 139 -3.73 24.93 -3.37
CA HIS A 139 -4.86 25.09 -2.45
C HIS A 139 -5.92 24.04 -2.74
N TYR A 140 -6.40 23.34 -1.71
CA TYR A 140 -7.48 22.35 -1.84
C TYR A 140 -8.56 22.60 -0.81
N THR A 141 -9.83 22.44 -1.17
CA THR A 141 -10.90 22.40 -0.17
C THR A 141 -10.82 21.11 0.65
N TYR A 142 -11.56 21.03 1.75
CA TYR A 142 -11.63 19.78 2.54
C TYR A 142 -12.17 18.61 1.71
N VAL A 143 -13.17 18.87 0.85
CA VAL A 143 -13.81 17.85 0.01
C VAL A 143 -12.81 17.35 -1.03
N ASP A 144 -12.19 18.26 -1.78
CA ASP A 144 -11.21 17.88 -2.82
C ASP A 144 -10.02 17.12 -2.21
N LEU A 145 -9.51 17.56 -1.06
CA LEU A 145 -8.42 16.88 -0.39
C LEU A 145 -8.81 15.46 0.06
N CYS A 146 -10.04 15.30 0.55
CA CYS A 146 -10.58 14.00 0.93
C CYS A 146 -10.69 13.08 -0.29
N GLU A 147 -11.17 13.57 -1.43
CA GLU A 147 -11.25 12.81 -2.68
C GLU A 147 -9.86 12.41 -3.21
N GLN A 148 -8.88 13.32 -3.20
CA GLN A 148 -7.52 13.02 -3.62
C GLN A 148 -6.88 11.92 -2.74
N ILE A 149 -7.05 12.00 -1.42
CA ILE A 149 -6.52 10.99 -0.49
C ILE A 149 -7.19 9.63 -0.70
N GLN A 150 -8.53 9.60 -0.87
CA GLN A 150 -9.25 8.37 -1.17
C GLN A 150 -8.72 7.72 -2.45
N SER A 151 -8.51 8.52 -3.51
CA SER A 151 -8.02 8.01 -4.79
C SER A 151 -6.58 7.49 -4.73
N ILE A 152 -5.67 8.19 -4.04
CA ILE A 152 -4.25 7.83 -4.01
C ILE A 152 -3.99 6.61 -3.11
N LEU A 153 -4.64 6.56 -1.95
CA LEU A 153 -4.42 5.51 -0.96
C LEU A 153 -5.44 4.36 -1.06
N ASP A 154 -6.43 4.47 -1.94
CA ASP A 154 -7.52 3.50 -2.12
C ASP A 154 -8.24 3.19 -0.79
N VAL A 155 -8.62 4.25 -0.08
CA VAL A 155 -9.29 4.17 1.23
C VAL A 155 -10.67 4.81 1.19
N LYS A 156 -11.54 4.42 2.13
CA LYS A 156 -12.89 5.00 2.29
C LYS A 156 -12.81 6.42 2.88
N GLU A 157 -13.84 7.21 2.62
CA GLU A 157 -13.97 8.61 3.07
C GLU A 157 -13.66 8.80 4.57
N ARG A 158 -14.20 7.96 5.43
CA ARG A 158 -13.94 8.00 6.89
C ARG A 158 -12.44 7.96 7.21
N THR A 159 -11.69 7.09 6.54
CA THR A 159 -10.25 6.93 6.73
C THR A 159 -9.51 8.15 6.19
N ALA A 160 -9.89 8.65 5.01
CA ALA A 160 -9.31 9.86 4.44
C ALA A 160 -9.49 11.07 5.36
N LYS A 161 -10.68 11.27 5.94
CA LYS A 161 -10.93 12.31 6.95
C LYS A 161 -10.03 12.16 8.18
N SER A 162 -9.80 10.93 8.64
CA SER A 162 -8.88 10.65 9.74
C SER A 162 -7.43 10.97 9.38
N TYR A 163 -7.01 10.75 8.13
CA TYR A 163 -5.68 11.11 7.66
C TYR A 163 -5.51 12.63 7.55
N ILE A 164 -6.51 13.37 7.06
CA ILE A 164 -6.47 14.84 7.04
C ILE A 164 -6.29 15.39 8.46
N ARG A 165 -7.02 14.83 9.44
CA ARG A 165 -6.84 15.20 10.86
C ARG A 165 -5.40 14.94 11.32
N PHE A 166 -4.90 13.74 11.08
CA PHE A 166 -3.53 13.38 11.45
C PHE A 166 -2.48 14.29 10.79
N MET A 167 -2.61 14.56 9.49
CA MET A 167 -1.69 15.44 8.76
C MET A 167 -1.70 16.85 9.34
N ARG A 168 -2.87 17.36 9.73
CA ARG A 168 -2.98 18.68 10.38
C ARG A 168 -2.33 18.69 11.76
N ASP A 169 -2.59 17.65 12.56
CA ASP A 169 -2.06 17.56 13.92
C ASP A 169 -0.52 17.40 13.93
N ARG A 170 0.07 16.92 12.82
CA ARG A 170 1.53 16.81 12.58
C ARG A 170 2.10 17.97 11.74
N ASP A 171 1.32 19.01 11.46
CA ASP A 171 1.69 20.15 10.60
C ASP A 171 2.21 19.77 9.18
N ILE A 172 1.81 18.59 8.67
CA ILE A 172 2.06 18.19 7.27
C ILE A 172 1.24 19.06 6.32
N ILE A 173 0.03 19.42 6.74
CA ILE A 173 -0.88 20.34 6.05
C ILE A 173 -1.46 21.32 7.07
N ARG A 174 -1.86 22.50 6.60
CA ARG A 174 -2.50 23.51 7.45
C ARG A 174 -3.58 24.26 6.70
N LYS A 175 -4.42 24.99 7.44
CA LYS A 175 -5.37 25.93 6.84
C LYS A 175 -4.62 27.13 6.28
N ASP A 176 -5.08 27.62 5.14
CA ASP A 176 -4.58 28.88 4.60
C ASP A 176 -5.01 30.05 5.49
N ALA A 177 -4.07 30.97 5.77
CA ALA A 177 -4.31 32.16 6.56
C ALA A 177 -5.16 33.19 5.79
N GLY A 178 -5.07 33.21 4.45
CA GLY A 178 -5.86 34.08 3.59
C GLY A 178 -7.31 33.60 3.40
N ASN A 179 -7.52 32.28 3.43
CA ASN A 179 -8.86 31.70 3.35
C ASN A 179 -8.92 30.34 4.06
N THR A 180 -9.56 30.33 5.23
CA THR A 180 -9.71 29.14 6.07
C THR A 180 -10.55 28.02 5.44
N SER A 181 -11.18 28.25 4.28
CA SER A 181 -11.86 27.20 3.51
C SER A 181 -10.84 26.25 2.85
N TYR A 182 -9.64 26.73 2.55
CA TYR A 182 -8.60 25.97 1.86
C TYR A 182 -7.53 25.41 2.81
N PHE A 183 -6.93 24.30 2.38
CA PHE A 183 -5.72 23.73 2.94
C PHE A 183 -4.55 24.02 2.01
N ILE A 184 -3.37 24.17 2.62
CA ILE A 184 -2.07 24.30 1.97
C ILE A 184 -1.11 23.29 2.60
N ILE A 185 -0.02 23.00 1.90
CA ILE A 185 1.07 22.21 2.47
C ILE A 185 1.67 22.95 3.69
N GLY A 186 1.98 22.21 4.74
CA GLY A 186 2.67 22.74 5.91
C GLY A 186 4.12 23.08 5.60
N SER A 187 4.77 23.81 6.50
CA SER A 187 6.19 24.12 6.39
C SER A 187 6.98 22.85 6.74
N MET A 188 7.28 22.00 5.76
CA MET A 188 8.18 20.88 6.01
C MET A 188 9.58 21.42 6.32
N ASN A 189 10.09 21.13 7.51
CA ASN A 189 11.53 21.16 7.74
C ASN A 189 12.16 20.14 6.77
N ASN A 190 13.09 20.64 5.97
CA ASN A 190 13.82 19.93 4.93
C ASN A 190 14.76 18.88 5.54
#